data_AF-A0A2E1AME3-F1
#
_entry.id   AF-A0A2E1AME3-F1
#
_cell.length_a   1.000
_cell.length_b   1.000
_cell.length_c   1.000
_cell.angle_alpha   90.00
_cell.angle_beta   90.00
_cell.angle_gamma   90.00
#
_symmetry.space_group_name_H-M   'P 1'
#
loop_
_entity.id
_entity.type
_entity.pdbx_description
1 polymer ?
#
loop_
_entity_poly.entity_id
_entity_poly.type
_entity_poly.pdbx_seq_one_letter_code
_entity_poly.pdbx_strand_id
1 'polypeptide(L)'
;MPHKVGDIAKLVKREQQTIRDWTDRFQAHLSPGANPGTGKTRIYSDDDRAVMVAIRQGLDEGLSLDEIDISLASGGVEKVDAELFIQQQQLNSPETRAAMARFYETQLDTLRTDKAALQERVESLLQEIGELRGQVKTAGIDKVIELERKLAVTEYQLDQARKQAGQGEQDSSQDA
;
A
#
# COMPACT_ATOMS: atom_id res chain seq x y z
N MET A 1 -33.20 7.84 -20.19
CA MET A 1 -33.65 7.04 -21.35
C MET A 1 -34.82 6.14 -20.94
N PRO A 2 -35.69 5.67 -21.86
CA PRO A 2 -36.73 4.69 -21.53
C PRO A 2 -36.16 3.27 -21.40
N HIS A 3 -36.54 2.57 -20.33
CA HIS A 3 -36.10 1.20 -20.01
C HIS A 3 -37.28 0.23 -20.01
N LYS A 4 -37.04 -1.04 -20.38
CA LYS A 4 -38.06 -2.09 -20.33
C LYS A 4 -37.94 -2.91 -19.04
N VAL A 5 -38.97 -3.70 -18.72
CA VAL A 5 -38.98 -4.61 -17.57
C VAL A 5 -37.72 -5.50 -17.50
N GLY A 6 -37.24 -5.97 -18.66
CA GLY A 6 -36.03 -6.78 -18.74
C GLY A 6 -34.76 -6.06 -18.32
N ASP A 7 -34.67 -4.75 -18.55
CA ASP A 7 -33.51 -3.94 -18.18
C ASP A 7 -33.49 -3.72 -16.65
N ILE A 8 -34.66 -3.44 -16.07
CA ILE A 8 -34.84 -3.34 -14.61
C ILE A 8 -34.54 -4.67 -13.92
N ALA A 9 -35.05 -5.79 -14.46
CA ALA A 9 -34.81 -7.12 -13.91
C ALA A 9 -33.32 -7.46 -13.82
N LYS A 10 -32.55 -7.12 -14.86
CA LYS A 10 -31.08 -7.27 -14.87
C LYS A 10 -30.41 -6.35 -13.85
N LEU A 11 -30.83 -5.09 -13.78
CA LEU A 11 -30.29 -4.09 -12.85
C LEU A 11 -30.36 -4.55 -11.39
N VAL A 12 -31.54 -5.00 -10.95
CA VAL A 12 -31.76 -5.39 -9.53
C VAL A 12 -31.57 -6.88 -9.27
N LYS A 13 -31.14 -7.64 -10.29
CA LYS A 13 -30.93 -9.10 -10.24
C LYS A 13 -32.14 -9.86 -9.68
N ARG A 14 -33.31 -9.60 -10.28
CA ARG A 14 -34.59 -10.27 -9.96
C ARG A 14 -35.30 -10.71 -11.23
N GLU A 15 -36.27 -11.59 -11.08
CA GLU A 15 -37.08 -12.05 -12.21
C GLU A 15 -38.02 -10.95 -12.71
N GLN A 16 -38.35 -10.99 -14.00
CA GLN A 16 -39.27 -10.00 -14.59
C GLN A 16 -40.64 -9.98 -13.91
N GLN A 17 -41.11 -11.12 -13.40
CA GLN A 17 -42.38 -11.19 -12.68
C GLN A 17 -42.31 -10.39 -11.37
N THR A 18 -41.24 -10.56 -10.60
CA THR A 18 -41.00 -9.75 -9.39
C THR A 18 -41.00 -8.25 -9.67
N ILE A 19 -40.41 -7.82 -10.80
CA ILE A 19 -40.45 -6.40 -11.19
C ILE A 19 -41.88 -5.94 -11.49
N ARG A 20 -42.72 -6.77 -12.12
CA ARG A 20 -44.14 -6.44 -12.36
C ARG A 20 -44.89 -6.33 -11.03
N ASP A 21 -44.69 -7.28 -10.12
CA ASP A 21 -45.33 -7.29 -8.81
C ASP A 21 -44.92 -6.05 -7.99
N TRP A 22 -43.63 -5.68 -8.03
CA TRP A 22 -43.13 -4.45 -7.41
C TRP A 22 -43.71 -3.21 -8.07
N THR A 23 -43.82 -3.20 -9.40
CA THR A 23 -44.40 -2.06 -10.13
C THR A 23 -45.85 -1.82 -9.74
N ASP A 24 -46.63 -2.89 -9.57
CA ASP A 24 -48.02 -2.79 -9.18
C ASP A 24 -48.15 -2.32 -7.72
N ARG A 25 -47.27 -2.78 -6.83
CA ARG A 25 -47.23 -2.38 -5.41
C ARG A 25 -46.80 -0.93 -5.21
N PHE A 26 -45.69 -0.54 -5.82
CA PHE A 26 -45.05 0.78 -5.62
C PHE A 26 -45.44 1.79 -6.69
N GLN A 27 -46.59 1.60 -7.36
CA GLN A 27 -47.06 2.47 -8.44
C GLN A 27 -47.13 3.96 -8.06
N ALA A 28 -47.33 4.28 -6.78
CA ALA A 28 -47.37 5.65 -6.27
C ALA A 28 -46.02 6.38 -6.38
N HIS A 29 -44.91 5.64 -6.43
CA HIS A 29 -43.54 6.18 -6.50
C HIS A 29 -42.94 6.11 -7.90
N LEU A 30 -43.69 5.55 -8.86
CA LEU A 30 -43.23 5.30 -10.21
C LEU A 30 -43.89 6.23 -11.22
N SER A 31 -43.24 6.42 -12.35
CA SER A 31 -43.77 7.22 -13.44
C SER A 31 -45.02 6.56 -14.05
N PRO A 32 -45.93 7.36 -14.66
CA PRO A 32 -47.11 6.82 -15.33
C PRO A 32 -46.79 5.80 -16.44
N GLY A 33 -45.58 5.87 -17.02
CA GLY A 33 -45.10 4.91 -18.02
C GLY A 33 -44.84 3.51 -17.45
N ALA A 34 -44.50 3.42 -16.17
CA ALA A 34 -44.24 2.15 -15.49
C ALA A 34 -45.52 1.33 -15.30
N ASN A 35 -46.66 2.01 -15.12
CA ASN A 35 -47.98 1.38 -15.05
C ASN A 35 -48.99 1.99 -16.06
N PRO A 36 -48.88 1.66 -17.36
CA PRO A 36 -49.66 2.29 -18.41
C PRO A 36 -51.10 1.73 -18.55
N GLY A 37 -51.48 0.73 -17.74
CA GLY A 37 -52.74 0.00 -17.84
C GLY A 37 -52.73 -1.16 -18.85
N THR A 38 -53.88 -1.80 -18.99
CA THR A 38 -54.04 -3.07 -19.73
C THR A 38 -53.65 -2.97 -21.20
N GLY A 39 -52.91 -3.96 -21.70
CA GLY A 39 -52.53 -4.09 -23.11
C GLY A 39 -51.37 -3.18 -23.55
N LYS A 40 -50.81 -2.36 -22.67
CA LYS A 40 -49.67 -1.49 -22.98
C LYS A 40 -48.38 -2.01 -22.35
N THR A 41 -47.25 -1.73 -23.01
CA THR A 41 -45.92 -2.10 -22.52
C THR A 41 -45.46 -1.14 -21.43
N ARG A 42 -45.02 -1.68 -20.28
CA ARG A 42 -44.41 -0.90 -19.19
C ARG A 42 -43.06 -0.31 -19.64
N ILE A 43 -42.89 1.00 -19.44
CA ILE A 43 -41.68 1.75 -19.75
C ILE A 43 -41.24 2.52 -18.52
N TYR A 44 -40.00 2.31 -18.09
CA TYR A 44 -39.43 2.91 -16.89
C TYR A 44 -38.51 4.06 -17.26
N SER A 45 -38.59 5.14 -16.48
CA SER A 45 -37.66 6.27 -16.49
C SER A 45 -36.38 5.97 -15.70
N ASP A 46 -35.42 6.89 -15.71
CA ASP A 46 -34.24 6.78 -14.85
C ASP A 46 -34.59 6.94 -13.36
N ASP A 47 -35.60 7.75 -13.03
CA ASP A 47 -36.10 7.87 -11.65
C ASP A 47 -36.73 6.56 -11.16
N ASP A 48 -37.44 5.86 -12.04
CA ASP A 48 -38.00 4.53 -11.73
C ASP A 48 -36.90 3.50 -11.45
N ARG A 49 -35.76 3.59 -12.14
CA ARG A 49 -34.60 2.73 -11.86
C ARG A 49 -34.09 2.96 -10.44
N ALA A 50 -33.97 4.21 -10.02
CA ALA A 50 -33.51 4.55 -8.67
C ALA A 50 -34.47 4.00 -7.60
N VAL A 51 -35.78 4.08 -7.83
CA VAL A 51 -36.80 3.48 -6.94
C VAL A 51 -36.65 1.96 -6.88
N MET A 52 -36.45 1.30 -8.02
CA MET A 52 -36.27 -0.16 -8.08
C MET A 52 -34.98 -0.61 -7.35
N VAL A 53 -33.90 0.15 -7.46
CA VAL A 53 -32.65 -0.07 -6.72
C VAL A 53 -32.87 0.11 -5.22
N ALA A 54 -33.56 1.17 -4.81
CA ALA A 54 -33.91 1.42 -3.41
C ALA A 54 -34.74 0.27 -2.80
N ILE A 55 -35.74 -0.24 -3.52
CA ILE A 55 -36.53 -1.41 -3.09
C ILE A 55 -35.63 -2.62 -2.90
N ARG A 56 -34.75 -2.88 -3.87
CA ARG A 56 -33.82 -4.02 -3.80
C ARG A 56 -32.89 -3.92 -2.59
N GLN A 57 -32.33 -2.73 -2.35
CA GLN A 57 -31.41 -2.50 -1.25
C GLN A 57 -32.10 -2.66 0.10
N GLY A 58 -33.29 -2.06 0.29
CA GLY A 58 -34.04 -2.22 1.54
C GLY A 58 -34.37 -3.68 1.84
N LEU A 59 -34.70 -4.48 0.82
CA LEU A 59 -34.91 -5.91 0.98
C LEU A 59 -33.64 -6.67 1.36
N ASP A 60 -32.49 -6.30 0.80
CA ASP A 60 -31.19 -6.91 1.16
C ASP A 60 -30.76 -6.52 2.59
N GLU A 61 -31.18 -5.35 3.07
CA GLU A 61 -31.02 -4.88 4.45
C GLU A 61 -32.04 -5.51 5.43
N GLY A 62 -32.96 -6.33 4.93
CA GLY A 62 -33.94 -7.07 5.74
C GLY A 62 -35.23 -6.31 6.04
N LEU A 63 -35.45 -5.15 5.42
CA LEU A 63 -36.70 -4.41 5.55
C LEU A 63 -37.83 -5.15 4.84
N SER A 64 -39.04 -5.04 5.41
CA SER A 64 -40.27 -5.45 4.75
C SER A 64 -40.66 -4.49 3.64
N LEU A 65 -41.48 -4.98 2.70
CA LEU A 65 -41.97 -4.15 1.61
C LEU A 65 -42.86 -2.97 2.08
N ASP A 66 -43.51 -3.08 3.25
CA ASP A 66 -44.29 -1.98 3.84
C ASP A 66 -43.38 -0.89 4.42
N GLU A 67 -42.30 -1.27 5.11
CA GLU A 67 -41.29 -0.32 5.61
C GLU A 67 -40.60 0.43 4.48
N ILE A 68 -40.30 -0.27 3.38
CA ILE A 68 -39.74 0.35 2.16
C ILE A 68 -40.74 1.36 1.57
N ASP A 69 -42.03 1.04 1.51
CA ASP A 69 -43.05 1.95 0.97
C ASP A 69 -43.17 3.23 1.81
N ILE A 70 -43.19 3.09 3.14
CA ILE A 70 -43.18 4.22 4.08
C ILE A 70 -41.91 5.06 3.90
N SER A 71 -40.76 4.40 3.76
CA SER A 71 -39.48 5.08 3.61
C SER A 71 -39.36 5.82 2.27
N LEU A 72 -39.92 5.27 1.18
CA LEU A 72 -40.03 5.97 -0.10
C LEU A 72 -40.96 7.18 -0.02
N ALA A 73 -42.11 7.05 0.66
CA ALA A 73 -43.10 8.12 0.82
C ALA A 73 -42.59 9.29 1.68
N SER A 74 -41.77 8.99 2.70
CA SER A 74 -41.17 9.99 3.59
C SER A 74 -39.89 10.62 3.05
N GLY A 75 -39.41 10.15 1.89
CA GLY A 75 -38.11 10.55 1.34
C GLY A 75 -36.91 10.01 2.13
N GLY A 76 -37.12 9.00 2.98
CA GLY A 76 -36.13 8.41 3.89
C GLY A 76 -35.19 7.40 3.22
N VAL A 77 -35.61 6.70 2.15
CA VAL A 77 -34.66 6.01 1.28
C VAL A 77 -34.10 7.05 0.32
N GLU A 78 -32.85 7.43 0.49
CA GLU A 78 -32.13 8.18 -0.55
C GLU A 78 -32.27 7.37 -1.84
N LYS A 79 -32.85 8.00 -2.88
CA LYS A 79 -32.86 7.42 -4.22
C LYS A 79 -31.42 7.23 -4.63
N VAL A 80 -30.92 6.01 -4.49
CA VAL A 80 -29.55 5.68 -4.88
C VAL A 80 -29.50 5.77 -6.39
N ASP A 81 -28.56 6.58 -6.87
CA ASP A 81 -28.27 6.67 -8.28
C ASP A 81 -28.00 5.25 -8.80
N ALA A 82 -28.84 4.80 -9.74
CA ALA A 82 -28.77 3.45 -10.27
C ALA A 82 -27.41 3.15 -10.93
N GLU A 83 -26.75 4.17 -11.46
CA GLU A 83 -25.42 4.08 -12.07
C GLU A 83 -24.35 3.90 -11.01
N LEU A 84 -24.43 4.64 -9.90
CA LEU A 84 -23.53 4.48 -8.74
C LEU A 84 -23.67 3.07 -8.13
N PHE A 85 -24.89 2.55 -8.04
CA PHE A 85 -25.16 1.20 -7.55
C PHE A 85 -24.57 0.11 -8.45
N ILE A 86 -24.70 0.24 -9.78
CA ILE A 86 -24.06 -0.67 -10.74
C ILE A 86 -22.53 -0.64 -10.56
N GLN A 87 -21.95 0.56 -10.45
CA GLN A 87 -20.51 0.71 -10.30
C GLN A 87 -19.98 0.07 -9.01
N GLN A 88 -20.67 0.27 -7.89
CA GLN A 88 -20.32 -0.39 -6.62
C GLN A 88 -20.47 -1.92 -6.69
N GLN A 89 -21.51 -2.43 -7.35
CA GLN A 89 -21.66 -3.87 -7.55
C GLN A 89 -20.52 -4.47 -8.37
N GLN A 90 -20.06 -3.77 -9.41
CA GLN A 90 -18.94 -4.22 -10.24
C GLN A 90 -17.64 -4.25 -9.44
N LEU A 91 -17.36 -3.20 -8.64
CA LEU A 91 -16.20 -3.16 -7.75
C LEU A 91 -16.21 -4.28 -6.69
N ASN A 92 -17.41 -4.67 -6.22
CA ASN A 92 -17.59 -5.74 -5.24
C ASN A 92 -17.76 -7.13 -5.86
N SER A 93 -17.60 -7.26 -7.18
CA SER A 93 -17.69 -8.56 -7.83
C SER A 93 -16.62 -9.54 -7.31
N PRO A 94 -16.93 -10.85 -7.20
CA PRO A 94 -15.94 -11.86 -6.84
C PRO A 94 -14.70 -11.82 -7.74
N GLU A 95 -14.88 -11.53 -9.02
CA GLU A 95 -13.82 -11.45 -10.02
C GLU A 95 -12.87 -10.28 -9.74
N THR A 96 -13.40 -9.07 -9.50
CA THR A 96 -12.60 -7.90 -9.15
C THR A 96 -11.88 -8.11 -7.81
N ARG A 97 -12.55 -8.70 -6.81
CA ARG A 97 -11.92 -9.03 -5.53
C ARG A 97 -10.80 -10.06 -5.68
N ALA A 98 -10.99 -11.09 -6.51
CA ALA A 98 -9.97 -12.10 -6.78
C ALA A 98 -8.77 -11.51 -7.53
N ALA A 99 -9.01 -10.65 -8.52
CA ALA A 99 -7.93 -9.95 -9.23
C ALA A 99 -7.12 -9.06 -8.29
N MET A 100 -7.81 -8.31 -7.42
CA MET A 100 -7.18 -7.43 -6.44
C MET A 100 -6.42 -8.23 -5.37
N ALA A 101 -6.94 -9.37 -4.92
CA ALA A 101 -6.24 -10.27 -4.00
C ALA A 101 -4.93 -10.80 -4.60
N ARG A 102 -4.95 -11.27 -5.86
CA ARG A 102 -3.74 -11.72 -6.58
C ARG A 102 -2.71 -10.62 -6.73
N PHE A 103 -3.17 -9.40 -7.03
CA PHE A 103 -2.30 -8.23 -7.14
C PHE A 103 -1.60 -7.94 -5.80
N TYR A 104 -2.35 -7.92 -4.70
CA TYR A 104 -1.76 -7.72 -3.37
C TYR A 104 -0.83 -8.87 -2.96
N GLU A 105 -1.16 -10.11 -3.32
CA GLU A 105 -0.30 -11.27 -3.06
C GLU A 105 1.05 -11.16 -3.78
N THR A 106 1.05 -10.72 -5.04
CA THR A 106 2.29 -10.48 -5.80
C THR A 106 3.11 -9.34 -5.20
N GLN A 107 2.47 -8.27 -4.73
CA GLN A 107 3.17 -7.18 -4.05
C GLN A 107 3.79 -7.63 -2.72
N LEU A 108 3.07 -8.44 -1.93
CA LEU A 108 3.60 -8.99 -0.68
C LEU A 108 4.81 -9.88 -0.92
N ASP A 109 4.80 -10.68 -1.98
CA ASP A 109 5.92 -11.56 -2.33
C ASP A 109 7.15 -10.76 -2.77
N THR A 110 6.94 -9.72 -3.58
CA THR A 110 8.00 -8.79 -4.00
C THR A 110 8.62 -8.10 -2.78
N LEU A 111 7.80 -7.55 -1.88
CA LEU A 111 8.28 -6.89 -0.66
C LEU A 111 9.05 -7.83 0.27
N ARG A 112 8.64 -9.11 0.35
CA ARG A 112 9.37 -10.12 1.14
C ARG A 112 10.74 -10.41 0.54
N THR A 113 10.81 -10.51 -0.78
CA THR A 113 12.06 -10.74 -1.51
C THR A 113 13.01 -9.55 -1.35
N ASP A 114 12.51 -8.33 -1.52
CA ASP A 114 13.30 -7.11 -1.35
C ASP A 114 13.82 -6.97 0.10
N LYS A 115 12.98 -7.28 1.09
CA LYS A 115 13.40 -7.30 2.49
C LYS A 115 14.54 -8.28 2.73
N ALA A 116 14.44 -9.51 2.21
CA ALA A 116 15.48 -10.51 2.37
C ALA A 116 16.81 -10.06 1.74
N ALA A 117 16.77 -9.51 0.51
CA ALA A 117 17.94 -8.99 -0.18
C ALA A 117 18.59 -7.81 0.57
N LEU A 118 17.78 -6.90 1.11
CA LEU A 118 18.28 -5.79 1.93
C LEU A 118 18.92 -6.28 3.23
N GLN A 119 18.34 -7.29 3.88
CA GLN A 119 18.91 -7.89 5.08
C GLN A 119 20.28 -8.54 4.81
N GLU A 120 20.39 -9.31 3.72
CA GLU A 120 21.66 -9.89 3.29
C GLU A 120 22.70 -8.81 2.97
N ARG A 121 22.28 -7.71 2.32
CA ARG A 121 23.18 -6.59 2.04
C ARG A 121 23.67 -5.90 3.31
N VAL A 122 22.82 -5.75 4.33
CA VAL A 122 23.20 -5.19 5.63
C VAL A 122 24.21 -6.09 6.32
N GLU A 123 23.99 -7.40 6.34
CA GLU A 123 24.92 -8.37 6.94
C GLU A 123 26.30 -8.33 6.25
N SER A 124 26.32 -8.31 4.92
CA SER A 124 27.54 -8.18 4.12
C SER A 124 28.32 -6.90 4.44
N LEU A 125 27.63 -5.75 4.52
CA LEU A 125 28.28 -4.47 4.85
C LEU A 125 28.82 -4.43 6.28
N LEU A 126 28.11 -5.05 7.23
CA LEU A 126 28.59 -5.15 8.61
C LEU A 126 29.87 -6.00 8.70
N GLN A 127 29.95 -7.08 7.93
CA GLN A 127 31.17 -7.88 7.84
C GLN A 127 32.33 -7.08 7.25
N GLU A 128 32.10 -6.38 6.13
CA GLU A 128 33.13 -5.54 5.48
C GLU A 128 33.64 -4.44 6.43
N ILE A 129 32.73 -3.78 7.16
CA ILE A 129 33.11 -2.81 8.20
C ILE A 129 33.97 -3.46 9.30
N GLY A 130 33.64 -4.68 9.71
CA GLY A 130 34.42 -5.45 10.68
C GLY A 130 35.84 -5.74 10.19
N GLU A 131 35.97 -6.19 8.95
CA GLU A 131 37.26 -6.49 8.30
C GLU A 131 38.11 -5.23 8.16
N LEU A 132 37.54 -4.14 7.63
CA LEU A 132 38.24 -2.86 7.47
C LEU A 132 38.70 -2.29 8.83
N ARG A 133 37.85 -2.38 9.87
CA ARG A 133 38.25 -1.97 11.23
C ARG A 133 39.42 -2.79 11.76
N GLY A 134 39.43 -4.09 11.48
CA GLY A 134 40.55 -4.98 11.80
C GLY A 134 41.84 -4.55 11.10
N GLN A 135 41.77 -4.33 9.79
CA GLN A 135 42.92 -3.88 8.98
C GLN A 135 43.48 -2.55 9.47
N VAL A 136 42.63 -1.56 9.73
CA VAL A 136 43.04 -0.24 10.25
C VAL A 136 43.72 -0.38 11.60
N LYS A 137 43.21 -1.23 12.50
CA LYS A 137 43.80 -1.48 13.81
C LYS A 137 45.20 -2.11 13.69
N THR A 138 45.34 -3.15 12.87
CA THR A 138 46.63 -3.83 12.67
C THR A 138 47.65 -2.90 12.04
N ALA A 139 47.29 -2.17 10.99
CA ALA A 139 48.17 -1.20 10.35
C ALA A 139 48.62 -0.10 11.32
N GLY A 140 47.74 0.34 12.22
CA GLY A 140 48.09 1.27 13.30
C GLY A 140 49.13 0.69 14.26
N ILE A 141 48.96 -0.56 14.70
CA ILE A 141 49.92 -1.26 15.57
C ILE A 141 51.28 -1.40 14.88
N ASP A 142 51.28 -1.87 13.63
CA ASP A 142 52.51 -2.03 12.84
C ASP A 142 53.25 -0.70 12.69
N LYS A 143 52.50 0.40 12.50
CA LYS A 143 53.09 1.73 12.40
C LYS A 143 53.70 2.21 13.72
N VAL A 144 53.06 1.92 14.85
CA VAL A 144 53.61 2.24 16.18
C VAL A 144 54.93 1.49 16.39
N ILE A 145 54.95 0.18 16.12
CA ILE A 145 56.17 -0.64 16.23
C ILE A 145 57.29 -0.10 15.34
N GLU A 146 56.97 0.30 14.10
CA GLU A 146 57.94 0.90 13.18
C GLU A 146 58.51 2.22 13.74
N LEU A 147 57.66 3.08 14.28
CA LEU A 147 58.05 4.37 14.85
C LEU A 147 58.89 4.20 16.12
N GLU A 148 58.53 3.27 17.00
CA GLU A 148 59.32 2.96 18.21
C GLU A 148 60.73 2.48 17.85
N ARG A 149 60.87 1.63 16.82
CA ARG A 149 62.19 1.20 16.32
C ARG A 149 63.01 2.37 15.79
N LYS A 150 62.40 3.25 14.99
CA LYS A 150 63.06 4.45 14.47
C LYS A 150 63.49 5.38 15.60
N LEU A 151 62.62 5.59 16.58
CA LEU A 151 62.91 6.40 17.76
C LEU A 151 64.14 5.86 18.50
N ALA A 152 64.17 4.56 18.82
CA ALA A 152 65.30 3.93 19.51
C ALA A 152 66.63 4.09 18.74
N VAL A 153 66.61 3.95 17.42
CA VAL A 153 67.80 4.16 16.58
C VAL A 153 68.26 5.62 16.64
N THR A 154 67.33 6.58 16.53
CA THR A 154 67.66 8.01 16.60
C THR A 154 68.16 8.42 17.98
N GLU A 155 67.60 7.88 19.06
CA GLU A 155 68.06 8.12 20.43
C GLU A 155 69.48 7.59 20.64
N TYR A 156 69.78 6.39 20.12
CA TYR A 156 71.13 5.84 20.15
C TYR A 156 72.13 6.70 19.38
N GLN A 157 71.76 7.13 18.16
CA GLN A 157 72.61 8.02 17.35
C GLN A 157 72.87 9.35 18.04
N LEU A 158 71.86 9.92 18.71
CA LEU A 158 71.99 11.15 19.47
C LEU A 158 72.95 10.98 20.67
N ASP A 159 72.87 9.87 21.39
CA ASP A 159 73.79 9.55 22.48
C ASP A 159 75.23 9.41 21.99
N GLN A 160 75.45 8.73 20.86
CA GLN A 160 76.77 8.62 20.24
C GLN A 160 77.32 9.99 19.83
N ALA A 161 76.51 10.83 19.18
CA ALA A 161 76.92 12.18 18.78
C ALA A 161 77.27 13.05 19.99
N ARG A 162 76.50 12.96 21.09
CA ARG A 162 76.79 13.66 22.34
C ARG A 162 78.11 13.22 22.97
N LYS A 163 78.40 11.91 22.96
CA LYS A 163 79.68 11.36 23.46
C LYS A 163 80.86 11.84 22.63
N GLN A 164 80.73 11.86 21.30
CA GLN A 164 81.76 12.35 20.40
C GLN A 164 82.01 13.85 20.57
N ALA A 165 80.95 14.66 20.75
CA ALA A 165 81.08 16.09 21.01
C ALA A 165 81.75 16.40 22.36
N GLY A 166 81.39 15.66 23.43
CA GLY A 166 82.00 15.83 24.75
C GLY A 166 83.46 15.36 24.84
N GLN A 167 83.88 14.39 24.01
CA GLN A 167 85.28 13.97 23.90
C GLN A 167 86.14 14.99 23.13
N GLY A 168 85.57 15.66 22.12
CA GLY A 168 86.27 16.71 21.36
C GLY A 168 86.63 17.97 22.19
N GLU A 169 85.84 18.30 23.21
CA GLU A 169 86.14 19.44 24.12
C GLU A 169 87.25 19.13 25.12
N GLN A 170 87.47 17.86 25.49
CA GLN A 170 88.53 17.46 26.43
C GLN A 170 89.92 17.41 25.77
N ASP A 171 90.01 16.93 24.51
CA ASP A 171 91.27 16.94 23.76
C ASP A 171 91.72 18.37 23.37
N SER A 172 90.79 19.31 23.25
CA SER A 172 91.10 20.71 22.92
C SER A 172 91.68 21.52 24.09
N SER A 173 91.60 21.01 25.34
CA SER A 173 92.11 21.69 26.54
C SER A 173 93.46 21.14 27.04
N GLN A 174 94.04 20.14 26.38
CA GLN A 174 95.38 19.61 26.73
C GLN A 174 96.51 20.10 25.81
N ASP A 175 96.19 20.81 24.71
CA ASP A 175 97.15 21.37 23.75
C ASP A 175 97.25 22.93 23.78
N ALA A 176 96.83 23.58 24.88
CA ALA A 176 97.00 25.01 25.12
C ALA A 176 97.87 25.28 26.36
#